data_AF-A0A535IJ28-F1
#
_entry.id   AF-A0A535IJ28-F1
#
_cell.length_a   1.000
_cell.length_b   1.000
_cell.length_c   1.000
_cell.angle_alpha   90.00
_cell.angle_beta   90.00
_cell.angle_gamma   90.00
#
_symmetry.space_group_name_H-M   'P 1'
#
loop_
_entity.id
_entity.type
_entity.pdbx_description
1 polymer ?
#
loop_
_entity_poly.entity_id
_entity_poly.type
_entity_poly.pdbx_seq_one_letter_code
_entity_poly.pdbx_strand_id
1 'polypeptide(L)' 'KTFILPEKNKRDLVDIPKEVLDTVEIKPVGQIDEVLKVALQPGQPKVTPAQLEASRPAVTPPAH' A
#
# COMPACT_ATOMS: atom_id res chain seq x y z
N LYS A 1 10.55 2.63 -8.58
CA LYS A 1 9.21 2.05 -8.33
C LYS A 1 9.03 2.06 -6.82
N THR A 2 8.14 2.88 -6.28
CA THR A 2 8.01 3.06 -4.83
C THR A 2 6.94 2.11 -4.31
N PHE A 3 7.28 1.31 -3.30
CA PHE A 3 6.37 0.38 -2.64
C PHE A 3 5.93 0.96 -1.31
N ILE A 4 4.62 0.98 -1.07
CA ILE A 4 4.04 1.44 0.20
C ILE A 4 3.60 0.20 0.98
N LEU A 5 4.09 0.06 2.20
CA LEU A 5 3.88 -1.17 3.00
C LEU A 5 3.48 -0.80 4.44
N PRO A 6 2.53 -1.51 5.08
CA PRO A 6 2.18 -1.23 6.46
C PRO A 6 3.37 -1.46 7.43
N GLU A 7 3.52 -0.63 8.47
CA GLU A 7 4.59 -0.81 9.48
C GLU A 7 4.62 -2.20 10.10
N LYS A 8 3.45 -2.82 10.31
CA LYS A 8 3.32 -4.19 10.81
C LYS A 8 3.98 -5.24 9.90
N ASN A 9 4.06 -4.98 8.59
CA ASN A 9 4.69 -5.86 7.61
C ASN A 9 6.20 -5.65 7.50
N LYS A 10 6.81 -4.68 8.23
CA LYS A 10 8.26 -4.47 8.23
C LYS A 10 9.04 -5.70 8.70
N ARG A 11 8.43 -6.54 9.55
CA ARG A 11 9.01 -7.82 9.99
C ARG A 11 9.10 -8.86 8.87
N ASP A 12 8.28 -8.74 7.82
CA ASP A 12 8.29 -9.62 6.66
C ASP A 12 9.44 -9.26 5.70
N LEU A 13 9.84 -7.98 5.67
CA LEU A 13 10.94 -7.50 4.84
C LEU A 13 12.33 -8.00 5.25
N VAL A 14 12.48 -8.55 6.46
CA VAL A 14 13.78 -9.09 6.92
C VAL A 14 14.17 -10.38 6.20
N ASP A 15 13.18 -11.07 5.62
CA ASP A 15 13.37 -12.29 4.84
C ASP A 15 13.72 -11.98 3.39
N ILE A 16 13.44 -10.75 2.93
CA ILE A 16 13.71 -10.34 1.55
C ILE A 16 15.20 -9.99 1.38
N PRO A 17 15.88 -10.57 0.37
CA PRO A 17 17.29 -10.30 0.14
C PRO A 17 17.54 -8.83 -0.18
N LYS A 18 18.67 -8.31 0.32
CA LYS A 18 19.07 -6.90 0.17
C LYS A 18 19.17 -6.46 -1.29
N GLU A 19 19.51 -7.36 -2.20
CA GLU A 19 19.60 -7.08 -3.64
C GLU A 19 18.25 -6.56 -4.19
N VAL A 20 17.14 -7.10 -3.71
CA VAL A 20 15.79 -6.64 -4.08
C VAL A 20 15.46 -5.34 -3.35
N LEU A 21 15.70 -5.28 -2.04
CA LEU A 21 15.43 -4.10 -1.20
C LEU A 21 16.21 -2.85 -1.65
N ASP A 22 17.39 -3.01 -2.23
CA ASP A 22 18.21 -1.91 -2.74
C ASP A 22 17.69 -1.37 -4.08
N THR A 23 17.13 -2.26 -4.91
CA THR A 23 16.53 -1.88 -6.20
C THR A 23 15.14 -1.24 -6.09
N VAL A 24 14.49 -1.32 -4.92
CA VAL A 24 13.13 -0.81 -4.71
C VAL A 24 13.03 0.09 -3.48
N GLU A 25 12.35 1.22 -3.62
CA GLU A 25 12.18 2.15 -2.50
C GLU A 25 10.93 1.76 -1.70
N ILE A 26 11.10 1.30 -0.46
CA ILE A 26 9.98 0.90 0.41
C ILE A 26 9.69 1.99 1.44
N LYS A 27 8.43 2.45 1.46
CA LYS A 27 7.92 3.42 2.43
C LYS A 27 6.96 2.73 3.42
N PRO A 28 7.40 2.45 4.66
CA PRO A 28 6.52 1.96 5.70
C PRO A 28 5.51 3.04 6.11
N VAL A 29 4.25 2.67 6.27
CA VAL A 29 3.15 3.58 6.64
C VAL A 29 2.31 3.00 7.78
N GLY A 30 1.88 3.86 8.70
CA GLY A 30 1.04 3.46 9.83
C GLY A 30 -0.46 3.55 9.54
N GLN A 31 -0.88 4.51 8.71
CA GLN A 31 -2.28 4.89 8.51
C GLN A 31 -2.61 5.17 7.04
N ILE A 32 -3.89 5.03 6.68
CA ILE A 32 -4.38 5.25 5.29
C ILE A 32 -4.16 6.68 4.79
N ASP A 33 -4.20 7.66 5.69
CA ASP A 33 -3.98 9.09 5.38
C ASP A 33 -2.58 9.36 4.82
N GLU A 34 -1.56 8.65 5.31
CA GLU A 34 -0.21 8.76 4.76
C GLU A 34 -0.12 8.15 3.37
N VAL A 35 -0.76 7.01 3.15
CA VAL A 35 -0.79 6.36 1.83
C VAL A 35 -1.37 7.30 0.79
N LEU A 36 -2.50 7.95 1.12
CA LEU A 36 -3.15 8.90 0.22
C LEU A 36 -2.22 10.07 -0.12
N LYS A 37 -1.49 10.63 0.86
CA LYS A 37 -0.55 11.73 0.58
C LYS A 37 0.62 11.32 -0.30
N VAL A 38 1.15 10.11 -0.12
CA VAL A 38 2.31 9.61 -0.86
C VAL A 38 1.92 9.11 -2.27
N ALA A 39 0.74 8.51 -2.40
CA ALA A 39 0.27 7.92 -3.65
C ALA A 39 -0.42 8.90 -4.59
N LEU A 40 -1.02 9.99 -4.08
CA LEU A 40 -1.70 10.99 -4.91
C LEU A 40 -0.67 11.93 -5.56
N GLN A 41 -0.56 11.87 -6.87
CA GLN A 41 0.21 12.83 -7.67
C GLN A 41 -0.55 14.17 -7.74
N PRO A 42 0.15 15.32 -7.71
CA PRO A 42 -0.50 16.62 -7.89
C PRO A 42 -1.24 16.65 -9.23
N GLY A 43 -2.57 16.84 -9.19
CA GLY A 43 -3.45 16.84 -10.36
C GLY A 43 -4.33 15.59 -10.52
N GLN A 44 -4.18 14.57 -9.66
CA GLN A 44 -5.14 13.46 -9.64
C GLN A 44 -6.46 13.89 -8.97
N PRO A 45 -7.63 13.49 -9.53
CA PRO A 45 -8.90 13.73 -8.88
C PRO A 45 -8.88 13.06 -7.50
N LYS A 46 -9.37 13.77 -6.47
CA LYS A 46 -9.53 13.21 -5.12
C LYS A 46 -10.34 11.92 -5.24
N VAL A 47 -9.68 10.79 -5.01
CA VAL A 47 -10.33 9.49 -4.89
C VAL A 47 -11.35 9.58 -3.76
N THR A 48 -12.62 9.48 -4.10
CA THR A 48 -13.70 9.49 -3.12
C THR A 48 -13.72 8.13 -2.40
N PRO A 49 -14.19 8.09 -1.14
CA PRO A 49 -14.37 6.83 -0.41
C PRO A 49 -15.17 5.79 -1.21
N ALA A 50 -16.19 6.24 -1.96
CA ALA A 50 -17.01 5.40 -2.82
C ALA A 50 -16.22 4.72 -3.96
N GLN A 51 -15.28 5.43 -4.59
CA GLN A 51 -14.45 4.84 -5.66
C GLN A 51 -13.43 3.84 -5.11
N LEU A 52 -12.93 4.09 -3.89
CA LEU A 52 -12.05 3.16 -3.19
C LEU A 52 -12.80 1.89 -2.80
N GLU A 53 -14.06 1.97 -2.37
CA GLU A 53 -14.90 0.79 -2.13
C GLU A 53 -15.20 0.01 -3.40
N ALA A 54 -15.53 0.69 -4.50
CA ALA A 54 -15.82 0.04 -5.79
C ALA A 54 -14.60 -0.70 -6.39
N SER A 55 -13.38 -0.28 -6.04
CA SER A 55 -12.13 -0.88 -6.53
C SER A 55 -11.58 -1.97 -5.60
N ARG A 56 -12.19 -2.20 -4.43
CA ARG A 56 -11.81 -3.33 -3.57
C ARG A 56 -12.26 -4.60 -4.28
N PRO A 57 -11.38 -5.57 -4.55
CA PRO A 57 -11.84 -6.91 -4.90
C PRO A 57 -12.74 -7.35 -3.75
N ALA A 58 -14.00 -7.64 -4.05
CA ALA A 58 -14.93 -8.18 -3.08
C ALA A 58 -14.27 -9.42 -2.49
N VAL A 59 -13.78 -9.29 -1.26
CA VAL A 59 -13.30 -10.41 -0.47
C VAL A 59 -14.55 -11.22 -0.15
N THR A 60 -14.97 -12.09 -1.07
CA THR A 60 -15.88 -13.17 -0.74
C THR A 60 -15.20 -13.96 0.36
N PRO A 61 -15.73 -13.96 1.60
CA PRO A 61 -15.22 -14.85 2.62
C PRO A 61 -15.42 -16.28 2.08
N PRO A 62 -14.40 -17.17 2.12
CA PRO A 62 -14.70 -18.58 1.93
C PRO A 62 -15.72 -18.98 3.00
N ALA A 63 -16.83 -19.56 2.55
CA ALA A 63 -17.84 -20.10 3.44
C ALA A 63 -17.21 -21.21 4.31
N HIS A 64 -17.71 -21.26 5.55
CA HIS A 64 -17.44 -22.20 6.65
C HIS A 64 -16.81 -23.55 6.29
#